data_AF-C7QBH9-F1
#
_entry.id   AF-C7QBH9-F1
#
_cell.length_a   1.000
_cell.length_b   1.000
_cell.length_c   1.000
_cell.angle_alpha   90.00
_cell.angle_beta   90.00
_cell.angle_gamma   90.00
#
_symmetry.space_group_name_H-M   'P 1'
#
loop_
_entity.id
_entity.type
_entity.pdbx_description
1 polymer ?
#
loop_
_entity_poly.entity_id
_entity_poly.type
_entity_poly.pdbx_seq_one_letter_code
_entity_poly.pdbx_strand_id
1 'polypeptide(L)' 'MDTAGLPPVGALVRDAGGRIGRLMAYTRARAWLRPPGGGREWDVEPGTITEVPGWDTVAGAGREGTAQDR' A
#
# COMPACT_ATOMS: atom_id res chain seq x y z
N MET A 1 -7.50 -16.21 -0.60
CA MET A 1 -7.03 -15.17 0.33
C MET A 1 -7.45 -13.83 -0.21
N ASP A 2 -8.63 -13.42 0.23
CA ASP A 2 -9.27 -12.16 -0.13
C ASP A 2 -8.37 -10.99 0.28
N THR A 3 -8.30 -9.93 -0.52
CA THR A 3 -7.60 -8.69 -0.17
C THR A 3 -8.32 -7.91 0.93
N ALA A 4 -9.39 -8.47 1.49
CA ALA A 4 -10.27 -7.95 2.54
C ALA A 4 -9.61 -7.58 3.89
N GLY A 5 -8.28 -7.58 3.98
CA GLY A 5 -7.54 -7.13 5.17
C GLY A 5 -6.41 -6.14 4.86
N LEU A 6 -6.20 -5.77 3.60
CA LEU A 6 -5.17 -4.79 3.25
C LEU A 6 -5.73 -3.37 3.31
N PRO A 7 -4.94 -2.40 3.79
CA PRO A 7 -5.31 -1.00 3.72
C PRO A 7 -5.59 -0.56 2.27
N PRO A 8 -6.44 0.44 2.05
CA PRO A 8 -6.71 0.93 0.71
C PRO A 8 -5.45 1.51 0.06
N VAL A 9 -5.35 1.41 -1.26
CA VAL A 9 -4.34 2.15 -2.02
C VAL A 9 -4.48 3.64 -1.68
N GLY A 10 -3.35 4.27 -1.40
CA GLY A 10 -3.26 5.65 -0.93
C GLY A 10 -3.20 5.78 0.59
N ALA A 11 -3.49 4.73 1.37
CA ALA A 11 -3.31 4.73 2.82
C ALA A 11 -1.83 4.77 3.19
N LEU A 12 -1.52 5.32 4.35
CA LEU A 12 -0.21 5.12 4.97
C LEU A 12 -0.18 3.83 5.73
N VAL A 13 0.91 3.12 5.53
CA VAL A 13 1.17 1.86 6.18
C VAL A 13 2.58 1.84 6.73
N ARG A 14 2.79 1.03 7.75
CA ARG A 14 4.08 0.70 8.32
C ARG A 14 4.46 -0.71 7.89
N ASP A 15 5.67 -0.90 7.37
CA ASP A 15 6.21 -2.23 7.08
C ASP A 15 6.81 -2.92 8.33
N ALA A 16 7.16 -4.21 8.20
CA ALA A 16 7.77 -4.99 9.27
C ALA A 16 9.11 -4.44 9.78
N GLY A 17 9.85 -3.70 8.95
CA GLY A 17 11.08 -3.00 9.34
C GLY A 17 10.82 -1.66 10.04
N GLY A 18 9.56 -1.26 10.17
CA GLY A 18 9.14 -0.03 10.83
C GLY A 18 9.18 1.21 9.95
N ARG A 19 9.40 1.06 8.64
CA ARG A 19 9.36 2.20 7.71
C ARG A 19 7.91 2.52 7.36
N ILE A 20 7.59 3.82 7.27
CA ILE A 20 6.26 4.31 6.89
C ILE A 20 6.26 4.73 5.43
N GLY A 21 5.29 4.22 4.66
CA GLY A 21 5.11 4.52 3.25
C GLY A 21 3.65 4.50 2.83
N ARG A 22 3.33 5.26 1.79
CA ARG A 22 2.02 5.27 1.15
C ARG A 22 1.89 4.04 0.27
N LEU A 23 0.81 3.28 0.45
CA LEU A 23 0.51 2.11 -0.37
C LEU A 23 0.12 2.56 -1.78
N MET A 24 0.94 2.25 -2.77
CA MET A 24 0.72 2.66 -4.16
C MET A 24 -0.05 1.62 -4.96
N ALA A 25 0.24 0.34 -4.71
CA ALA A 25 -0.40 -0.80 -5.35
C ALA A 25 -0.10 -2.07 -4.56
N TYR A 26 -0.87 -3.13 -4.79
CA TYR A 26 -0.53 -4.46 -4.31
C TYR A 26 -1.06 -5.56 -5.23
N THR A 27 -0.41 -6.71 -5.16
CA THR A 27 -0.87 -8.00 -5.66
C THR A 27 -1.00 -8.97 -4.48
N ARG A 28 -1.33 -10.24 -4.75
CA ARG A 28 -1.28 -11.29 -3.72
C ARG A 28 0.11 -11.47 -3.09
N ALA A 29 1.19 -11.12 -3.81
CA ALA A 29 2.57 -11.43 -3.40
C ALA A 29 3.38 -10.20 -2.98
N ARG A 30 3.05 -9.02 -3.49
CA ARG A 30 3.85 -7.81 -3.32
C ARG A 30 2.96 -6.59 -3.12
N ALA A 31 3.36 -5.70 -2.22
CA ALA A 31 2.83 -4.35 -2.06
C ALA A 31 3.95 -3.34 -2.33
N TRP A 32 3.66 -2.27 -3.05
CA TRP A 32 4.62 -1.20 -3.36
C TRP A 32 4.31 0.04 -2.53
N LEU A 33 5.33 0.53 -1.83
CA LEU A 33 5.25 1.67 -0.93
C LEU A 33 6.12 2.81 -1.43
N ARG A 34 5.63 4.04 -1.21
CA ARG A 34 6.37 5.28 -1.49
C ARG A 34 6.57 6.09 -0.21
N PRO A 35 7.75 6.68 0.05
CA PRO A 35 7.91 7.55 1.21
C PRO A 35 7.00 8.80 1.11
N PRO A 36 6.43 9.30 2.22
CA PRO A 36 5.51 10.45 2.19
C PRO A 36 6.13 11.74 1.64
N GLY A 37 7.42 11.96 1.90
CA GLY A 37 8.18 13.12 1.41
C GLY A 37 8.80 12.92 0.01
N GLY A 38 8.48 11.83 -0.67
CA GLY A 38 9.16 11.40 -1.89
C GLY A 38 10.46 10.62 -1.61
N GLY A 39 11.05 10.04 -2.65
CA GLY A 39 12.24 9.20 -2.56
C GLY A 39 12.06 7.84 -3.26
N ARG A 40 12.93 6.88 -2.91
CA ARG A 40 12.93 5.55 -3.52
C ARG A 40 11.74 4.74 -3.00
N GLU A 41 10.90 4.27 -3.93
CA GLU A 41 9.85 3.29 -3.66
C GLU A 41 10.46 1.94 -3.30
N TRP A 42 9.77 1.18 -2.45
CA TRP A 42 10.18 -0.17 -2.07
C TRP A 42 8.98 -1.11 -2.05
N ASP A 43 9.24 -2.41 -2.18
CA ASP A 43 8.22 -3.44 -2.09
C ASP A 43 8.35 -4.27 -0.80
N VAL A 44 7.21 -4.81 -0.36
CA VAL A 44 7.08 -5.65 0.84
C VAL A 44 6.02 -6.72 0.62
N GLU A 45 6.00 -7.73 1.49
CA GLU A 45 4.92 -8.70 1.53
C GLU A 45 3.64 -8.03 2.07
N PRO A 46 2.49 -8.13 1.38
CA PRO A 46 1.27 -7.43 1.80
C PRO A 46 0.81 -7.80 3.21
N GLY A 47 0.98 -9.05 3.64
CA GLY A 47 0.60 -9.49 4.99
C GLY A 47 1.43 -8.88 6.12
N THR A 48 2.47 -8.10 5.80
CA THR A 48 3.39 -7.50 6.77
C THR A 48 3.16 -6.01 6.99
N ILE A 49 2.21 -5.40 6.26
CA ILE A 49 1.91 -3.97 6.40
C ILE A 49 0.74 -3.74 7.35
N THR A 50 0.85 -2.71 8.17
CA THR A 50 -0.21 -2.27 9.09
C THR A 50 -0.56 -0.82 8.81
N GLU A 51 -1.86 -0.50 8.74
CA GLU A 51 -2.33 0.89 8.57
C GLU A 51 -1.85 1.79 9.72
N VAL A 52 -1.48 3.02 9.39
CA VAL A 52 -1.11 4.06 10.37
C VAL A 52 -2.24 5.08 10.47
N PRO A 53 -3.11 5.00 11.51
CA PRO A 53 -4.19 5.96 11.68
C PRO A 53 -3.66 7.35 12.07
N GLY A 54 -4.37 8.41 11.64
CA GLY A 54 -4.12 9.79 12.08
C GLY A 54 -3.24 10.64 11.17
N TRP A 55 -2.79 10.11 10.04
CA TRP A 55 -2.25 10.94 8.96
C TRP A 55 -3.35 11.19 7.93
N ASP A 56 -3.45 12.44 7.44
CA ASP A 56 -4.46 12.87 6.46
C ASP A 56 -4.48 11.94 5.24
N THR A 57 -5.45 11.02 5.23
CA THR A 57 -5.58 9.98 4.21
C THR A 57 -6.44 10.56 3.12
N VAL A 58 -5.82 11.21 2.14
CA VAL A 58 -6.49 11.54 0.87
C VAL A 58 -6.80 10.23 0.14
N ALA A 59 -8.01 9.74 0.35
CA ALA A 59 -8.56 8.54 -0.24
C ALA A 59 -8.62 8.70 -1.77
N GLY A 60 -7.68 8.06 -2.47
CA GLY A 60 -7.84 7.73 -3.88
C GLY A 60 -8.64 6.44 -3.96
N ALA A 61 -9.95 6.56 -4.13
CA ALA A 61 -10.88 5.44 -4.28
C ALA A 61 -10.37 4.45 -5.34
N GLY A 62 -9.78 3.34 -4.89
CA GLY A 62 -9.47 2.18 -5.71
C GLY A 62 -10.76 1.44 -6.05
N ARG A 63 -11.46 1.94 -7.06
CA ARG A 63 -12.50 1.19 -7.76
C ARG A 63 -11.85 0.23 -8.74
N GLU A 64 -12.35 -1.00 -8.65
CA GLU A 64 -12.13 -2.20 -9.42
C GLU A 64 -11.64 -2.03 -10.87
N GLY A 65 -10.63 -2.83 -11.23
CA GLY A 65 -10.42 -3.44 -12.54
C GLY A 65 -10.01 -2.55 -13.71
N THR A 66 -8.72 -2.59 -14.11
CA THR A 66 -8.32 -2.96 -15.50
C THR A 66 -6.79 -3.06 -15.66
N ALA A 67 -6.36 -4.25 -16.09
CA ALA A 67 -5.24 -4.59 -16.98
C ALA A 67 -3.79 -4.15 -16.69
N GLN A 68 -2.90 -5.16 -16.65
CA GLN A 68 -1.61 -5.14 -17.35
C GLN A 68 -1.30 -6.61 -17.73
N ASP A 69 -1.93 -7.16 -18.76
CA ASP A 69 -1.56 -7.16 -20.19
C ASP A 69 -0.35 -8.05 -20.52
N ARG A 70 -0.68 -9.13 -21.25
CA ARG A 70 0.07 -10.19 -21.94
C ARG A 70 1.05 -11.12 -21.22
#